data_AF-A0AAW7CUB6-F1
#
_entry.id   AF-A0AAW7CUB6-F1
#
_cell.length_a   1.000
_cell.length_b   1.000
_cell.length_c   1.000
_cell.angle_alpha   90.00
_cell.angle_beta   90.00
_cell.angle_gamma   90.00
#
_symmetry.space_group_name_H-M   'P 1'
#
loop_
_entity.id
_entity.type
_entity.pdbx_description
1 polymer ?
#
loop_
_entity_poly.entity_id
_entity_poly.type
_entity_poly.pdbx_seq_one_letter_code
_entity_poly.pdbx_strand_id
1 'polypeptide(L)'
;MYSKCINYKQIYLCFVYFSVNFLILIFVFFIGIYFFYESSSQQQQRIEKDLLAYKTLWNKQYLLKSKVDTIYYNMSLLNTGKVENDLFLEQYISRDYQEIKKLINNENAENFNCYNLLFTQLDSLLVLKNQLITVNNQETVALRDLNECMHRFKNVYAELTDDPTRKFNKK
;
A
#
# COMPACT_ATOMS: atom_id res chain seq x y z
N MET A 1 -4.92 23.61 92.49
CA MET A 1 -5.99 22.98 91.70
C MET A 1 -6.24 23.69 90.36
N TYR A 2 -5.21 24.30 89.74
CA TYR A 2 -5.36 25.10 88.50
C TYR A 2 -4.69 24.46 87.27
N SER A 3 -3.74 23.53 87.46
CA SER A 3 -2.97 22.92 86.36
C SER A 3 -3.68 21.81 85.59
N LYS A 4 -4.78 21.24 86.11
CA LYS A 4 -5.53 20.17 85.42
C LYS A 4 -6.48 20.71 84.33
N CYS A 5 -7.08 21.89 84.52
CA CYS A 5 -8.03 22.47 83.56
C CYS A 5 -7.36 23.10 82.32
N ILE A 6 -6.12 23.61 82.45
CA ILE A 6 -5.35 24.16 81.32
C ILE A 6 -4.94 23.05 80.36
N ASN A 7 -4.50 21.90 80.90
CA ASN A 7 -4.11 20.73 80.11
C ASN A 7 -5.27 20.13 79.31
N TYR A 8 -6.48 20.06 79.89
CA TYR A 8 -7.64 19.49 79.18
C TYR A 8 -7.99 20.27 77.90
N LYS A 9 -7.97 21.61 77.96
CA LYS A 9 -8.23 22.45 76.78
C LYS A 9 -7.16 22.27 75.70
N GLN A 10 -5.89 22.18 76.08
CA GLN A 10 -4.80 21.98 75.15
C GLN A 10 -4.80 20.56 74.53
N ILE A 11 -5.13 19.54 75.32
CA ILE A 11 -5.32 18.16 74.84
C ILE A 11 -6.49 18.10 73.85
N TYR A 12 -7.62 18.76 74.14
CA TYR A 12 -8.76 18.82 73.23
C TYR A 12 -8.40 19.54 71.92
N LEU A 13 -7.65 20.65 71.99
CA LEU A 13 -7.23 21.39 70.80
C LEU A 13 -6.27 20.57 69.93
N CYS A 14 -5.30 19.86 70.53
CA CYS A 14 -4.43 18.91 69.83
C CYS A 14 -5.21 17.75 69.21
N PHE A 15 -6.21 17.21 69.93
CA PHE A 15 -7.07 16.15 69.42
C PHE A 15 -7.90 16.62 68.22
N VAL A 16 -8.50 17.81 68.30
CA VAL A 16 -9.25 18.42 67.20
C VAL A 16 -8.34 18.66 65.99
N TYR A 17 -7.13 19.19 66.20
CA TYR A 17 -6.17 19.39 65.11
C TYR A 17 -5.77 18.07 64.45
N PHE A 18 -5.52 17.03 65.25
CA PHE A 18 -5.25 15.69 64.75
C PHE A 18 -6.44 15.11 63.97
N SER A 19 -7.66 15.21 64.49
CA SER A 19 -8.87 14.74 63.81
C SER A 19 -9.11 15.45 62.49
N VAL A 20 -8.91 16.78 62.41
CA VAL A 20 -9.06 17.54 61.16
C VAL A 20 -8.01 17.10 60.14
N ASN A 21 -6.73 16.99 60.52
CA ASN A 21 -5.68 16.52 59.61
C ASN A 21 -5.92 15.08 59.16
N PHE A 22 -6.42 14.22 60.04
CA PHE A 22 -6.77 12.84 59.71
C PHE A 22 -7.95 12.77 58.72
N LEU A 23 -8.97 13.62 58.89
CA LEU A 23 -10.08 13.72 57.94
C LEU A 23 -9.63 14.23 56.56
N ILE A 24 -8.74 15.22 56.53
CA ILE A 24 -8.16 15.72 55.27
C ILE A 24 -7.38 14.59 54.58
N LEU A 25 -6.58 13.82 55.31
CA LEU A 25 -5.82 12.70 54.76
C LEU A 25 -6.75 11.65 54.13
N ILE A 26 -7.82 11.29 54.84
CA ILE A 26 -8.85 10.37 54.33
C ILE A 26 -9.48 10.92 53.04
N PHE A 27 -9.83 12.19 53.03
CA PHE A 27 -10.46 12.83 51.87
C PHE A 27 -9.53 12.85 50.66
N VAL A 28 -8.25 13.18 50.84
CA VAL A 28 -7.23 13.13 49.78
C VAL A 28 -7.06 11.71 49.24
N PHE A 29 -7.09 10.70 50.11
CA PHE A 29 -6.99 9.31 49.70
C PHE A 29 -8.18 8.87 48.83
N PHE A 30 -9.41 9.21 49.24
CA PHE A 30 -10.60 8.92 48.44
C PHE A 30 -10.62 9.67 47.11
N ILE A 31 -10.18 10.93 47.08
CA ILE A 31 -10.01 11.69 45.84
C ILE A 31 -9.03 11.00 44.89
N GLY A 32 -7.88 10.53 45.42
CA GLY A 32 -6.89 9.81 44.62
C GLY A 32 -7.46 8.56 43.95
N ILE A 33 -8.22 7.76 44.70
CA ILE A 33 -8.90 6.57 44.16
C ILE A 33 -9.95 6.95 43.12
N TYR A 34 -10.74 8.00 43.37
CA TYR A 34 -11.77 8.46 42.44
C TYR A 34 -11.18 8.91 41.09
N PHE A 35 -10.15 9.76 41.12
CA PHE A 35 -9.46 10.20 39.91
C PHE A 35 -8.76 9.04 39.19
N PHE A 36 -8.23 8.06 39.91
CA PHE A 36 -7.65 6.87 39.30
C PHE A 36 -8.71 6.06 38.54
N TYR A 37 -9.88 5.85 39.13
CA TYR A 37 -10.99 5.12 38.49
C TYR A 37 -11.51 5.86 37.25
N GLU A 38 -11.76 7.17 37.37
CA GLU A 38 -12.20 8.00 36.27
C GLU A 38 -11.19 7.99 35.11
N SER A 39 -9.91 8.20 35.43
CA SER A 39 -8.82 8.16 34.45
C SER A 39 -8.69 6.79 33.79
N SER A 40 -8.81 5.70 34.54
CA SER A 40 -8.78 4.34 34.00
C SER A 40 -9.94 4.09 33.03
N SER A 41 -11.15 4.53 33.36
CA SER A 41 -12.32 4.36 32.50
C SER A 41 -12.17 5.13 31.17
N GLN A 42 -11.68 6.37 31.22
CA GLN A 42 -11.43 7.18 30.02
C GLN A 42 -10.29 6.61 29.17
N GLN A 43 -9.22 6.13 29.81
CA GLN A 43 -8.11 5.48 29.11
C GLN A 43 -8.58 4.20 28.41
N GLN A 44 -9.39 3.37 29.07
CA GLN A 44 -9.91 2.14 28.47
C GLN A 44 -10.75 2.44 27.22
N GLN A 45 -11.62 3.46 27.28
CA GLN A 45 -12.42 3.86 26.11
C GLN A 45 -11.56 4.39 24.96
N ARG A 46 -10.50 5.14 25.25
CA ARG A 46 -9.56 5.61 24.22
C ARG A 46 -8.82 4.44 23.58
N ILE A 47 -8.28 3.53 24.40
CA ILE A 47 -7.58 2.33 23.93
C ILE A 47 -8.50 1.46 23.08
N GLU A 48 -9.76 1.28 23.49
CA GLU A 48 -10.72 0.49 22.71
C GLU A 48 -11.00 1.13 21.34
N LYS A 49 -11.18 2.45 21.29
CA LYS A 49 -11.35 3.18 20.02
C LYS A 49 -10.13 3.05 19.12
N ASP A 50 -8.93 3.24 19.67
CA ASP A 50 -7.68 3.13 18.92
C ASP A 50 -7.45 1.70 18.44
N LEU A 51 -7.78 0.70 19.25
CA LEU A 51 -7.68 -0.71 18.91
C LEU A 51 -8.67 -1.10 17.81
N LEU A 52 -9.91 -0.58 17.85
CA LEU A 52 -10.88 -0.77 16.77
C LEU A 52 -10.39 -0.12 15.47
N ALA A 53 -9.93 1.13 15.53
CA ALA A 53 -9.36 1.80 14.36
C ALA A 53 -8.18 1.01 13.78
N TYR A 54 -7.25 0.58 14.63
CA TYR A 54 -6.12 -0.26 14.23
C TYR A 54 -6.56 -1.57 13.59
N LYS A 55 -7.50 -2.31 14.21
CA LYS A 55 -8.02 -3.57 13.64
C LYS A 55 -8.66 -3.37 12.28
N THR A 56 -9.41 -2.28 12.08
CA THR A 56 -10.02 -1.99 10.78
C THR A 56 -8.97 -1.71 9.71
N LEU A 57 -7.94 -0.92 10.03
CA LEU A 57 -6.81 -0.66 9.12
C LEU A 57 -6.04 -1.94 8.81
N TRP A 58 -5.75 -2.77 9.82
CA TRP A 58 -5.02 -4.01 9.66
C TRP A 58 -5.76 -5.01 8.77
N ASN A 59 -7.08 -5.19 8.98
CA ASN A 59 -7.89 -6.05 8.12
C ASN A 59 -7.88 -5.58 6.66
N LYS A 60 -7.93 -4.27 6.42
CA LYS A 60 -7.82 -3.72 5.05
C LYS A 60 -6.46 -3.99 4.44
N GLN A 61 -5.37 -3.77 5.19
CA GLN A 61 -4.01 -4.09 4.75
C GLN A 61 -3.85 -5.59 4.44
N TYR A 62 -4.46 -6.47 5.24
CA TYR A 62 -4.44 -7.90 5.01
C TYR A 62 -5.14 -8.30 3.70
N LEU A 63 -6.33 -7.74 3.44
CA LEU A 63 -7.05 -7.94 2.18
C LEU A 63 -6.26 -7.41 0.98
N LEU A 64 -5.66 -6.22 1.13
CA LEU A 64 -4.85 -5.59 0.10
C LEU A 64 -3.61 -6.45 -0.23
N LYS A 65 -2.93 -6.99 0.79
CA LYS A 65 -1.81 -7.91 0.62
C LYS A 65 -2.21 -9.12 -0.23
N SER A 66 -3.32 -9.78 0.10
CA SER A 66 -3.79 -10.95 -0.65
C SER A 66 -4.05 -10.62 -2.13
N LYS A 67 -4.62 -9.44 -2.43
CA LYS A 67 -4.85 -9.01 -3.81
C LYS A 67 -3.53 -8.72 -4.53
N VAL A 68 -2.57 -8.07 -3.87
CA VAL A 68 -1.23 -7.80 -4.43
C VAL A 68 -0.46 -9.08 -4.72
N ASP A 69 -0.47 -10.04 -3.79
CA ASP A 69 0.17 -11.36 -3.96
C ASP A 69 -0.44 -12.10 -5.17
N THR A 70 -1.76 -11.97 -5.37
CA THR A 70 -2.46 -12.53 -6.53
C THR A 70 -2.00 -11.90 -7.85
N ILE A 71 -1.88 -10.57 -7.89
CA ILE A 71 -1.35 -9.86 -9.08
C ILE A 71 0.08 -10.30 -9.37
N TYR A 72 0.92 -10.38 -8.35
CA TYR A 72 2.31 -10.81 -8.50
C TYR A 72 2.40 -12.24 -9.04
N TYR A 73 1.59 -13.15 -8.51
CA TYR A 73 1.49 -14.52 -9.02
C TYR A 73 1.06 -14.54 -10.49
N ASN A 74 0.01 -13.80 -10.85
CA ASN A 74 -0.47 -13.73 -12.23
C ASN A 74 0.58 -13.12 -13.17
N MET A 75 1.32 -12.10 -12.74
CA MET A 75 2.44 -11.56 -13.49
C MET A 75 3.55 -12.59 -13.70
N SER A 76 3.81 -13.45 -12.71
CA SER A 76 4.82 -14.52 -12.84
C SER A 76 4.45 -15.61 -13.86
N LEU A 77 3.16 -15.72 -14.19
CA LEU A 77 2.66 -16.68 -15.17
C LEU A 77 2.69 -16.16 -16.61
N LEU A 78 2.76 -14.83 -16.80
CA LEU A 78 2.85 -14.22 -18.12
C LEU A 78 4.05 -14.76 -18.90
N ASN A 79 3.84 -15.13 -20.17
CA ASN A 79 4.89 -15.57 -21.08
C ASN A 79 5.64 -16.83 -20.63
N THR A 80 5.07 -17.62 -19.70
CA THR A 80 5.61 -18.91 -19.27
C THR A 80 5.02 -20.09 -20.05
N GLY A 81 4.05 -19.85 -20.93
CA GLY A 81 3.33 -20.88 -21.68
C GLY A 81 2.44 -21.78 -20.81
N LYS A 82 2.27 -21.46 -19.52
CA LYS A 82 1.44 -22.20 -18.57
C LYS A 82 -0.04 -21.80 -18.59
N VAL A 83 -0.39 -20.80 -19.40
CA VAL A 83 -1.74 -20.22 -19.48
C VAL A 83 -2.16 -20.19 -20.95
N GLU A 84 -3.42 -20.54 -21.19
CA GLU A 84 -3.96 -20.74 -22.55
C GLU A 84 -4.04 -19.44 -23.36
N ASN A 85 -4.18 -18.30 -22.67
CA ASN A 85 -4.27 -16.98 -23.30
C ASN A 85 -3.57 -15.91 -22.45
N ASP A 86 -2.33 -15.60 -22.81
CA ASP A 86 -1.53 -14.52 -22.19
C ASP A 86 -2.19 -13.14 -22.34
N LEU A 87 -2.95 -12.90 -23.41
CA LEU A 87 -3.64 -11.65 -23.69
C LEU A 87 -4.79 -11.41 -22.71
N PHE A 88 -5.54 -12.47 -22.38
CA PHE A 88 -6.57 -12.42 -21.35
C PHE A 88 -5.97 -12.20 -19.96
N LEU A 89 -4.88 -12.90 -19.65
CA LEU A 89 -4.18 -12.75 -18.37
C LEU A 89 -3.65 -11.32 -18.19
N GLU A 90 -3.14 -10.71 -19.25
CA GLU A 90 -2.67 -9.32 -19.23
C GLU A 90 -3.81 -8.32 -18.96
N GLN A 91 -4.96 -8.48 -19.62
CA GLN A 91 -6.13 -7.63 -19.35
C GLN A 91 -6.64 -7.81 -17.92
N TYR A 92 -6.64 -9.05 -17.43
CA TYR A 92 -7.03 -9.37 -16.06
C TYR A 92 -6.12 -8.69 -15.04
N ILE A 93 -4.81 -8.80 -15.20
CA ILE A 93 -3.80 -8.13 -14.35
C ILE A 93 -3.97 -6.62 -14.37
N SER A 94 -4.16 -6.02 -15.56
CA SER A 94 -4.34 -4.58 -15.70
C SER A 94 -5.60 -4.06 -14.99
N ARG A 95 -6.71 -4.81 -15.08
CA ARG A 95 -7.95 -4.48 -14.39
C ARG A 95 -7.80 -4.58 -12.87
N ASP A 96 -7.23 -5.67 -12.36
CA ASP A 96 -7.01 -5.88 -10.93
C ASP A 96 -6.06 -4.81 -10.36
N TYR A 97 -5.03 -4.44 -11.12
CA TYR A 97 -4.13 -3.33 -10.78
C TYR A 97 -4.88 -2.01 -10.63
N GLN A 98 -5.73 -1.65 -11.60
CA GLN A 98 -6.53 -0.42 -11.55
C GLN A 98 -7.54 -0.41 -10.41
N GLU A 99 -8.16 -1.56 -10.10
CA GLU A 99 -9.09 -1.68 -8.98
C GLU A 99 -8.38 -1.41 -7.66
N ILE A 100 -7.23 -2.02 -7.43
CA ILE A 100 -6.45 -1.81 -6.20
C ILE A 100 -5.97 -0.36 -6.10
N LYS A 101 -5.49 0.23 -7.19
CA LYS A 101 -5.06 1.63 -7.22
C LYS A 101 -6.20 2.57 -6.86
N LYS A 102 -7.42 2.30 -7.33
CA LYS A 102 -8.62 3.07 -6.92
C LYS A 102 -8.92 2.91 -5.44
N LEU A 103 -8.80 1.69 -4.89
CA LEU A 103 -9.00 1.44 -3.46
C LEU A 103 -7.99 2.20 -2.60
N ILE A 104 -6.70 2.21 -2.98
CA ILE A 104 -5.66 2.93 -2.25
C ILE A 104 -5.86 4.45 -2.34
N ASN A 105 -6.22 4.99 -3.50
CA ASN A 105 -6.41 6.44 -3.69
C ASN A 105 -7.66 6.99 -3.00
N ASN A 106 -8.70 6.17 -2.83
CA ASN A 106 -9.92 6.57 -2.15
C ASN A 106 -9.78 6.53 -0.61
N GLU A 107 -8.75 5.85 -0.11
CA GLU A 107 -8.39 5.83 1.31
C GLU A 107 -7.24 6.80 1.60
N ASN A 108 -7.16 7.32 2.83
CA ASN A 108 -6.11 8.27 3.22
C ASN A 108 -4.71 7.71 2.88
N ALA A 109 -4.04 8.34 1.92
CA ALA A 109 -2.77 7.89 1.34
C ALA A 109 -1.66 7.67 2.38
N GLU A 110 -1.73 8.36 3.52
CA GLU A 110 -0.77 8.23 4.62
C GLU A 110 -0.75 6.82 5.24
N ASN A 111 -1.90 6.13 5.31
CA ASN A 111 -2.00 4.79 5.92
C ASN A 111 -1.50 3.66 5.00
N PHE A 112 -1.29 3.95 3.71
CA PHE A 112 -0.94 2.97 2.68
C PHE A 112 0.28 3.40 1.85
N ASN A 113 1.15 4.25 2.40
CA ASN A 113 2.28 4.83 1.67
C ASN A 113 3.20 3.77 1.01
N CYS A 114 3.50 2.66 1.70
CA CYS A 114 4.28 1.56 1.12
C CYS A 114 3.61 0.93 -0.10
N TYR A 115 2.29 0.73 -0.05
CA TYR A 115 1.55 0.22 -1.19
C TYR A 115 1.53 1.25 -2.31
N ASN A 116 1.30 2.53 -2.02
CA ASN A 116 1.36 3.59 -3.02
C ASN A 116 2.70 3.63 -3.77
N LEU A 117 3.82 3.52 -3.04
CA LEU A 117 5.15 3.47 -3.63
C LEU A 117 5.32 2.25 -4.55
N LEU A 118 4.90 1.06 -4.09
CA LEU A 118 4.94 -0.17 -4.86
C LEU A 118 4.10 -0.07 -6.15
N PHE A 119 2.88 0.46 -6.05
CA PHE A 119 1.99 0.64 -7.20
C PHE A 119 2.54 1.67 -8.18
N THR A 120 3.21 2.73 -7.71
CA THR A 120 3.89 3.71 -8.57
C THR A 120 5.05 3.10 -9.34
N GLN A 121 5.82 2.20 -8.70
CA GLN A 121 6.87 1.45 -9.39
C GLN A 121 6.28 0.49 -10.43
N LEU A 122 5.19 -0.20 -10.10
CA LEU A 122 4.47 -1.07 -11.02
C LEU A 122 3.95 -0.30 -12.27
N ASP A 123 3.41 0.91 -12.10
CA ASP A 123 3.01 1.76 -13.23
C ASP A 123 4.19 2.01 -14.17
N SER A 124 5.36 2.38 -13.62
CA SER A 124 6.55 2.67 -14.42
C SER A 124 7.01 1.46 -15.24
N LEU A 125 6.90 0.26 -14.67
CA LEU A 125 7.23 -1.01 -15.34
C LEU A 125 6.21 -1.34 -16.43
N LEU A 126 4.92 -1.11 -16.19
CA LEU A 126 3.86 -1.30 -17.20
C LEU A 126 4.04 -0.35 -18.39
N VAL A 127 4.37 0.93 -18.13
CA VAL A 127 4.70 1.89 -19.19
C VAL A 127 5.90 1.42 -20.01
N LEU A 128 6.96 0.96 -19.34
CA LEU A 128 8.14 0.42 -20.01
C LEU A 128 7.79 -0.80 -20.88
N LYS A 129 6.97 -1.73 -20.38
CA LYS A 129 6.50 -2.89 -21.16
C LYS A 129 5.77 -2.46 -22.43
N ASN A 130 4.86 -1.47 -22.33
CA ASN A 130 4.13 -0.95 -23.49
C ASN A 130 5.05 -0.30 -24.53
N GLN A 131 6.08 0.41 -24.07
CA GLN A 131 7.11 0.96 -24.96
C GLN A 131 7.89 -0.16 -25.67
N LEU A 132 8.28 -1.22 -24.96
CA LEU A 132 8.97 -2.37 -25.54
C LEU A 132 8.11 -3.07 -26.61
N ILE A 133 6.82 -3.27 -26.34
CA ILE A 133 5.87 -3.83 -27.32
C ILE A 133 5.83 -2.95 -28.58
N THR A 134 5.79 -1.62 -28.41
CA THR A 134 5.77 -0.67 -29.53
C THR A 134 7.04 -0.78 -30.38
N VAL A 135 8.21 -0.85 -29.74
CA VAL A 135 9.50 -1.01 -30.44
C VAL A 135 9.58 -2.36 -31.16
N ASN A 136 9.13 -3.45 -30.52
CA ASN A 136 9.10 -4.76 -31.15
C ASN A 136 8.16 -4.80 -32.37
N ASN A 137 7.02 -4.11 -32.31
CA ASN A 137 6.13 -3.96 -33.45
C ASN A 137 6.78 -3.15 -34.59
N GLN A 138 7.58 -2.12 -34.27
CA GLN A 138 8.34 -1.39 -35.29
C GLN A 138 9.42 -2.26 -35.93
N GLU A 139 10.12 -3.06 -35.14
CA GLU A 139 11.14 -4.00 -35.64
C GLU A 139 10.52 -5.03 -36.60
N THR A 140 9.40 -5.65 -36.22
CA THR A 140 8.71 -6.62 -37.07
C THR A 140 8.21 -6.00 -38.38
N VAL A 141 7.70 -4.77 -38.35
CA VAL A 141 7.34 -4.02 -39.57
C VAL A 141 8.58 -3.74 -40.42
N ALA A 142 9.69 -3.28 -39.84
CA ALA A 142 10.92 -3.01 -40.57
C ALA A 142 11.51 -4.28 -41.21
N LEU A 143 11.47 -5.43 -40.52
CA LEU A 143 11.88 -6.72 -41.06
C LEU A 143 10.99 -7.16 -42.22
N ARG A 144 9.67 -6.96 -42.10
CA ARG A 144 8.71 -7.24 -43.17
C ARG A 144 9.00 -6.39 -44.41
N ASP A 145 9.20 -5.09 -44.22
CA ASP A 145 9.49 -4.14 -45.31
C ASP A 145 10.85 -4.44 -45.97
N LEU A 146 11.86 -4.81 -45.19
CA LEU A 146 13.16 -5.27 -45.71
C LEU A 146 12.99 -6.53 -46.56
N ASN A 147 12.23 -7.51 -46.09
CA ASN A 147 11.99 -8.74 -46.82
C ASN A 147 11.20 -8.48 -48.12
N GLU A 148 10.22 -7.58 -48.09
CA GLU A 148 9.48 -7.15 -49.27
C GLU A 148 10.39 -6.45 -50.29
N CYS A 149 11.27 -5.55 -49.85
CA CYS A 149 12.28 -4.92 -50.70
C CYS A 149 13.22 -5.95 -51.32
N MET A 150 13.68 -6.94 -50.55
CA MET A 150 14.56 -8.00 -51.05
C MET A 150 13.84 -8.88 -52.09
N HIS A 151 12.56 -9.20 -51.88
CA HIS A 151 11.75 -9.92 -52.85
C HIS A 151 11.54 -9.12 -54.14
N ARG A 152 11.18 -7.84 -54.04
CA ARG A 152 11.04 -6.94 -55.20
C ARG A 152 12.35 -6.83 -55.98
N PHE A 153 13.48 -6.69 -55.29
CA PHE A 153 14.79 -6.63 -55.92
C PHE A 153 15.14 -7.91 -56.67
N LYS A 154 14.87 -9.09 -56.09
CA LYS A 154 15.06 -10.38 -56.78
C LYS A 154 14.22 -10.50 -58.04
N ASN A 155 12.95 -10.07 -58.00
CA ASN A 155 12.06 -10.12 -59.15
C ASN A 155 12.54 -9.19 -60.29
N VAL A 156 12.92 -7.95 -59.95
CA VAL A 156 13.48 -6.99 -60.93
C VAL A 156 14.79 -7.50 -61.52
N TYR A 157 15.67 -8.10 -60.71
CA TYR A 157 16.90 -8.72 -61.21
C TYR A 157 16.61 -9.88 -62.17
N ALA A 158 15.63 -10.73 -61.87
CA ALA A 158 15.23 -11.82 -62.75
C ALA A 158 14.67 -11.30 -64.08
N GLU A 159 13.78 -10.31 -64.06
CA GLU A 159 13.22 -9.67 -65.27
C GLU A 159 14.30 -8.99 -66.13
N LEU A 160 15.24 -8.27 -65.50
CA LEU A 160 16.36 -7.65 -66.22
C LEU A 160 17.36 -8.66 -66.82
N THR A 161 17.38 -9.90 -66.31
CA THR A 161 18.27 -10.96 -66.82
C THR A 161 17.61 -11.74 -67.96
N ASP A 162 16.28 -11.78 -68.03
CA ASP A 162 15.50 -12.54 -69.02
C ASP A 162 15.07 -11.70 -70.24
N ASP A 163 15.25 -10.37 -70.23
CA ASP A 163 14.94 -9.49 -71.37
C ASP A 163 15.96 -9.67 -72.53
N PRO A 164 15.55 -10.26 -73.67
CA PRO A 164 16.45 -10.52 -74.80
C PRO A 164 16.81 -9.25 -75.60
N THR A 165 16.19 -8.09 -75.29
CA THR A 165 16.44 -6.83 -76.02
C THR A 165 17.48 -5.93 -75.36
N ARG A 166 17.90 -6.21 -74.12
CA ARG A 166 18.91 -5.45 -73.39
C ARG A 166 20.19 -6.26 -73.22
N LYS A 167 21.17 -6.07 -74.12
CA LYS A 167 22.53 -6.62 -73.99
C LYS A 167 23.28 -5.98 -72.82
N PHE A 168 23.03 -6.44 -71.59
CA PHE A 168 23.96 -6.20 -70.49
C PHE A 168 25.14 -7.14 -70.66
N ASN A 169 26.16 -6.61 -71.33
CA ASN A 169 27.41 -7.28 -71.58
C ASN A 169 28.11 -7.54 -70.24
N LYS A 170 28.07 -8.80 -69.75
CA LYS A 170 28.94 -9.25 -68.66
C LYS A 170 30.38 -9.20 -69.17
N LYS A 171 31.18 -8.30 -68.62
CA LYS A 171 32.63 -8.33 -68.69
C LYS A 171 33.16 -8.87 -67.36
#